data_AF-A0A7Z0Q0S3-F1
#
_entry.id   AF-A0A7Z0Q0S3-F1
#
_cell.length_a   1.000
_cell.length_b   1.000
_cell.length_c   1.000
_cell.angle_alpha   90.00
_cell.angle_beta   90.00
_cell.angle_gamma   90.00
#
_symmetry.space_group_name_H-M   'P 1'
#
loop_
_entity.id
_entity.type
_entity.pdbx_description
1 polymer ?
#
loop_
_entity_poly.entity_id
_entity_poly.type
_entity_poly.pdbx_seq_one_letter_code
_entity_poly.pdbx_strand_id
1 'polypeptide(L)'
;MAGPVPGESLARLAELYGVATEYRPAPDRTVTVPEEAVTAALTALGVDTADPAAALAARERELARRLLPPTVVLTGQGLPSLPDGAVLPEGTALRVVTEDGATRTGRACLDGLPYGVHRLTATTPDGRTGESHLIVAPDRAPGVDGRHKG
;
A
#
# COMPACT_ATOMS: atom_id res chain seq x y z
N MET A 1 -16.20 -0.73 26.61
CA MET A 1 -16.41 -0.45 25.17
C MET A 1 -16.93 -1.74 24.56
N ALA A 2 -18.18 -1.77 24.09
CA ALA A 2 -18.68 -2.92 23.34
C ALA A 2 -17.82 -3.06 22.08
N GLY A 3 -17.40 -4.29 21.75
CA GLY A 3 -16.66 -4.54 20.52
C GLY A 3 -17.50 -4.18 19.29
N PRO A 4 -16.87 -3.92 18.12
CA PRO A 4 -17.59 -3.63 16.90
C PRO A 4 -18.57 -4.76 16.57
N VAL A 5 -19.74 -4.40 16.01
CA VAL A 5 -20.71 -5.41 15.59
C VAL A 5 -20.14 -6.23 14.42
N PRO A 6 -20.50 -7.52 14.26
CA PRO A 6 -19.87 -8.41 13.27
C PRO A 6 -19.89 -7.86 11.83
N GLY A 7 -21.00 -7.25 11.39
CA GLY A 7 -21.11 -6.65 10.05
C GLY A 7 -20.21 -5.42 9.85
N GLU A 8 -20.01 -4.61 10.89
CA GLU A 8 -19.09 -3.47 10.88
C GLU A 8 -17.63 -3.94 10.84
N SER A 9 -17.31 -5.00 11.59
CA SER A 9 -15.99 -5.62 11.56
C SER A 9 -15.66 -6.18 10.18
N LEU A 10 -16.63 -6.84 9.53
CA LEU A 10 -16.48 -7.38 8.18
C LEU A 10 -16.27 -6.26 7.15
N ALA A 11 -17.05 -5.18 7.22
CA ALA A 11 -16.90 -4.03 6.32
C ALA A 11 -15.54 -3.34 6.48
N ARG A 12 -15.09 -3.14 7.72
CA ARG A 12 -13.77 -2.56 8.01
C ARG A 12 -12.62 -3.46 7.56
N LEU A 13 -12.78 -4.77 7.75
CA LEU A 13 -11.83 -5.77 7.27
C LEU A 13 -11.76 -5.76 5.73
N ALA A 14 -12.90 -5.67 5.05
CA ALA A 14 -12.98 -5.55 3.59
C ALA A 14 -12.20 -4.33 3.08
N GLU A 15 -12.38 -3.17 3.71
CA GLU A 15 -11.65 -1.94 3.40
C GLU A 15 -10.13 -2.13 3.51
N LEU A 16 -9.63 -2.74 4.61
CA LEU A 16 -8.20 -2.98 4.83
C LEU A 16 -7.56 -3.96 3.82
N TYR A 17 -8.38 -4.79 3.17
CA TYR A 17 -7.95 -5.72 2.12
C TYR A 17 -8.29 -5.23 0.71
N GLY A 18 -8.87 -4.03 0.56
CA GLY A 18 -9.26 -3.47 -0.73
C GLY A 18 -10.44 -4.17 -1.40
N VAL A 19 -11.28 -4.86 -0.61
CA VAL A 19 -12.51 -5.50 -1.10
C VAL A 19 -13.64 -4.48 -1.02
N ALA A 20 -14.20 -4.12 -2.17
CA ALA A 20 -15.33 -3.19 -2.23
C ALA A 20 -16.62 -3.86 -1.71
N THR A 21 -17.33 -3.16 -0.81
CA THR A 21 -18.64 -3.58 -0.27
C THR A 21 -19.83 -3.00 -1.05
N GLU A 22 -19.55 -2.17 -2.05
CA GLU A 22 -20.51 -1.66 -3.02
C GLU A 22 -19.85 -1.37 -4.36
N TYR A 23 -20.63 -1.36 -5.44
CA TYR A 23 -20.14 -0.96 -6.75
C TYR A 23 -21.23 -0.28 -7.58
N ARG A 24 -20.81 0.43 -8.62
CA ARG A 24 -21.69 1.21 -9.49
C ARG A 24 -21.63 0.71 -10.94
N PRO A 25 -22.50 -0.23 -11.36
CA PRO A 25 -22.49 -0.75 -12.73
C PRO A 25 -23.01 0.26 -13.77
N ALA A 26 -23.73 1.30 -13.35
CA ALA A 26 -24.22 2.38 -14.21
C ALA A 26 -24.29 3.70 -13.40
N PRO A 27 -24.22 4.89 -14.02
CA PRO A 27 -24.11 6.18 -13.32
C PRO A 27 -25.11 6.37 -12.16
N ASP A 28 -26.35 5.92 -12.34
CA ASP A 28 -27.46 6.08 -11.39
C ASP A 28 -27.81 4.80 -10.61
N ARG A 29 -26.92 3.80 -10.62
CA ARG A 29 -27.16 2.51 -9.94
C ARG A 29 -25.99 2.15 -9.05
N THR A 30 -26.20 2.15 -7.74
CA THR A 30 -25.28 1.57 -6.75
C THR A 30 -25.83 0.24 -6.26
N VAL A 31 -24.96 -0.76 -6.13
CA VAL A 31 -25.29 -2.10 -5.66
C VAL A 31 -24.45 -2.40 -4.43
N THR A 32 -25.08 -2.63 -3.29
CA THR A 32 -24.44 -3.18 -2.09
C THR A 32 -24.11 -4.65 -2.31
N VAL A 33 -22.89 -5.04 -1.97
CA VAL A 33 -22.42 -6.42 -2.08
C VAL A 33 -22.95 -7.23 -0.89
N PRO A 34 -23.56 -8.42 -1.10
CA PRO A 34 -23.99 -9.28 0.00
C PRO A 34 -22.82 -9.70 0.90
N GLU A 35 -23.04 -9.80 2.22
CA GLU A 35 -21.99 -10.18 3.18
C GLU A 35 -21.31 -11.52 2.84
N GLU A 36 -22.06 -12.49 2.30
CA GLU A 36 -21.53 -13.77 1.85
C GLU A 36 -20.46 -13.61 0.75
N ALA A 37 -20.67 -12.68 -0.19
CA ALA A 37 -19.71 -12.40 -1.26
C ALA A 37 -18.47 -11.68 -0.74
N VAL A 38 -18.63 -10.76 0.23
CA VAL A 38 -17.50 -10.11 0.92
C VAL A 38 -16.67 -11.15 1.68
N THR A 39 -17.34 -12.03 2.41
CA THR A 39 -16.73 -13.14 3.16
C THR A 39 -15.95 -14.08 2.25
N ALA A 40 -16.55 -14.49 1.13
CA ALA A 40 -15.89 -15.35 0.14
C ALA A 40 -14.66 -14.67 -0.48
N ALA A 41 -14.75 -13.38 -0.82
CA ALA A 41 -13.62 -12.63 -1.36
C ALA A 41 -12.46 -12.53 -0.35
N LEU A 42 -12.76 -12.19 0.91
CA LEU A 42 -11.77 -12.15 1.99
C LEU A 42 -11.14 -13.52 2.26
N THR A 43 -11.93 -14.59 2.24
CA THR A 43 -11.43 -15.97 2.39
C THR A 43 -10.48 -16.34 1.24
N ALA A 44 -10.81 -15.95 0.01
CA ALA A 44 -9.94 -16.15 -1.15
C ALA A 44 -8.62 -15.36 -1.06
N LEU A 45 -8.61 -14.23 -0.34
CA LEU A 45 -7.40 -13.48 0.02
C LEU A 45 -6.63 -14.08 1.21
N GLY A 46 -7.09 -15.22 1.74
CA GLY A 46 -6.45 -15.95 2.83
C GLY A 46 -6.82 -15.46 4.24
N VAL A 47 -7.91 -14.71 4.39
CA VAL A 47 -8.39 -14.21 5.68
C VAL A 47 -9.31 -15.23 6.33
N ASP A 48 -9.09 -15.53 7.62
CA ASP A 48 -10.06 -16.30 8.41
C ASP A 48 -11.24 -15.41 8.81
N THR A 49 -12.36 -15.57 8.11
CA THR A 49 -13.58 -14.78 8.33
C THR A 49 -14.55 -15.43 9.31
N ALA A 50 -14.20 -16.55 9.95
CA ALA A 50 -15.05 -17.17 10.97
C ALA A 50 -15.24 -16.26 12.20
N ASP A 51 -14.23 -15.42 12.49
CA ASP A 51 -14.28 -14.34 13.48
C ASP A 51 -13.73 -13.04 12.87
N PRO A 52 -14.58 -12.23 12.20
CA PRO A 52 -14.16 -10.99 11.55
C PRO A 52 -13.55 -9.97 12.51
N ALA A 53 -13.96 -9.96 13.78
CA ALA A 53 -13.44 -9.03 14.78
C ALA A 53 -12.01 -9.40 15.18
N ALA A 54 -11.73 -10.69 15.40
CA ALA A 54 -10.38 -11.17 15.65
C ALA A 54 -9.45 -10.94 14.45
N ALA A 55 -9.92 -11.21 13.23
CA ALA A 55 -9.18 -10.98 11.99
C ALA A 55 -8.85 -9.50 11.78
N LEU A 56 -9.82 -8.60 12.01
CA LEU A 56 -9.61 -7.15 11.97
C LEU A 56 -8.52 -6.72 12.95
N ALA A 57 -8.65 -7.11 14.22
CA ALA A 57 -7.68 -6.73 15.24
C ALA A 57 -6.27 -7.28 14.96
N ALA A 58 -6.18 -8.48 14.37
CA ALA A 58 -4.90 -9.06 13.94
C ALA A 58 -4.27 -8.24 12.80
N ARG A 59 -5.08 -7.86 11.80
CA ARG A 59 -4.63 -7.06 10.66
C ARG A 59 -4.18 -5.66 11.07
N GLU A 60 -4.92 -4.99 11.94
CA GLU A 60 -4.56 -3.66 12.45
C GLU A 60 -3.23 -3.71 13.22
N ARG A 61 -3.03 -4.72 14.08
CA ARG A 61 -1.75 -4.91 14.78
C ARG A 61 -0.60 -5.20 13.82
N GLU A 62 -0.85 -5.96 12.76
CA GLU A 62 0.14 -6.23 11.72
C GLU A 62 0.55 -4.93 11.01
N LEU A 63 -0.41 -4.15 10.53
CA LEU A 63 -0.17 -2.88 9.85
C LEU A 63 0.53 -1.87 10.75
N ALA A 64 0.12 -1.74 12.01
CA ALA A 64 0.74 -0.82 12.97
C ALA A 64 2.22 -1.15 13.27
N ARG A 65 2.64 -2.41 13.08
CA ARG A 65 4.04 -2.81 13.26
C ARG A 65 4.91 -2.59 12.01
N ARG A 66 4.31 -2.44 10.83
CA ARG A 66 5.04 -2.25 9.58
C ARG A 66 5.56 -0.81 9.49
N LEU A 67 6.87 -0.66 9.33
CA LEU A 67 7.50 0.65 9.10
C LEU A 67 7.30 1.14 7.67
N LEU A 68 7.30 0.22 6.71
CA LEU A 68 7.09 0.52 5.31
C LEU A 68 6.07 -0.46 4.71
N PRO A 69 5.31 -0.04 3.68
CA PRO A 69 4.53 -0.97 2.87
C PRO A 69 5.47 -1.93 2.11
N PRO A 70 4.98 -3.07 1.58
CA PRO A 70 5.81 -3.99 0.80
C PRO A 70 6.47 -3.35 -0.43
N THR A 71 5.78 -2.37 -1.03
CA THR A 71 6.23 -1.63 -2.20
C THR A 71 5.89 -0.15 -2.03
N VAL A 72 6.85 0.71 -2.35
CA VAL A 72 6.70 2.15 -2.49
C VAL A 72 6.86 2.50 -3.96
N VAL A 73 5.98 3.34 -4.49
CA VAL A 73 6.07 3.84 -5.86
C VAL A 73 6.23 5.35 -5.81
N LEU A 74 7.27 5.86 -6.46
CA LEU A 74 7.49 7.28 -6.71
C LEU A 74 7.18 7.57 -8.17
N THR A 75 6.31 8.53 -8.42
CA THR A 75 5.98 8.99 -9.78
C THR A 75 6.58 10.37 -10.00
N GLY A 76 7.29 10.54 -11.12
CA GLY A 76 7.84 11.83 -11.52
C GLY A 76 9.10 12.25 -10.78
N GLN A 77 9.53 13.49 -11.00
CA GLN A 77 10.75 14.08 -10.42
C GLN A 77 10.45 14.97 -9.19
N GLY A 78 9.24 14.87 -8.64
CA GLY A 78 8.81 15.63 -7.45
C GLY A 78 9.45 15.11 -6.17
N LEU A 79 9.37 15.91 -5.09
CA LEU A 79 9.83 15.49 -3.78
C LEU A 79 9.15 14.16 -3.41
N PRO A 80 9.91 13.17 -2.94
CA PRO A 80 9.40 11.85 -2.65
C PRO A 80 8.59 11.89 -1.37
N SER A 81 7.29 12.16 -1.50
CA SER A 81 6.35 11.86 -0.43
C SER A 81 6.19 10.35 -0.39
N LEU A 82 6.58 9.73 0.73
CA LEU A 82 6.13 8.38 1.04
C LEU A 82 4.60 8.36 0.93
N PRO A 83 3.99 7.29 0.40
CA PRO A 83 2.54 7.24 0.18
C PRO A 83 1.80 7.57 1.48
N ASP A 84 0.67 8.28 1.34
CA ASP A 84 -0.21 8.68 2.46
C ASP A 84 -0.53 7.46 3.34
N GLY A 85 0.15 7.35 4.48
CA GLY A 85 0.06 6.20 5.39
C GLY A 85 1.40 5.67 5.90
N ALA A 86 2.51 5.91 5.18
CA ALA A 86 3.85 5.63 5.69
C ALA A 86 4.36 6.80 6.55
N VAL A 87 3.75 6.99 7.73
CA VAL A 87 4.25 7.92 8.73
C VAL A 87 5.45 7.28 9.41
N LEU A 88 6.64 7.57 8.90
CA LEU A 88 7.86 7.12 9.54
C LEU A 88 8.07 7.90 10.85
N PRO A 89 8.45 7.21 11.95
CA PRO A 89 8.84 7.90 13.18
C PRO A 89 9.92 8.95 12.92
N GLU A 90 9.88 10.05 13.67
CA GLU A 90 10.91 11.09 13.58
C GLU A 90 12.30 10.49 13.81
N GLY A 91 13.28 10.95 13.03
CA GLY A 91 14.65 10.43 13.09
C GLY A 91 14.87 9.10 12.36
N THR A 92 13.87 8.57 11.64
CA THR A 92 14.05 7.39 10.80
C THR A 92 15.08 7.66 9.69
N ALA A 93 16.13 6.85 9.65
CA ALA A 93 17.15 6.87 8.62
C ALA A 93 16.70 6.05 7.40
N LEU A 94 16.86 6.63 6.21
CA LEU A 94 16.57 5.96 4.95
C LEU A 94 17.85 5.56 4.23
N ARG A 95 17.79 4.39 3.58
CA ARG A 95 18.82 3.88 2.69
C ARG A 95 18.15 3.31 1.44
N VAL A 96 18.65 3.69 0.27
CA VAL A 96 18.25 3.13 -1.02
C VAL A 96 19.44 2.38 -1.60
N VAL A 97 19.19 1.16 -2.06
CA VAL A 97 20.08 0.48 -3.01
C VAL A 97 19.41 0.55 -4.37
N THR A 98 20.03 1.28 -5.30
CA THR A 98 19.54 1.44 -6.66
C THR A 98 19.65 0.13 -7.44
N GLU A 99 19.01 0.08 -8.60
CA GLU A 99 18.95 -1.11 -9.45
C GLU A 99 20.35 -1.54 -9.92
N ASP A 100 21.21 -0.56 -10.18
CA ASP A 100 22.62 -0.75 -10.57
C ASP A 100 23.55 -1.05 -9.37
N GLY A 101 23.01 -1.14 -8.15
CA GLY A 101 23.72 -1.50 -6.94
C GLY A 101 24.36 -0.33 -6.17
N ALA A 102 24.23 0.91 -6.64
CA ALA A 102 24.69 2.06 -5.87
C ALA A 102 23.88 2.22 -4.56
N THR A 103 24.55 2.63 -3.48
CA THR A 103 23.90 2.87 -2.19
C THR A 103 23.81 4.35 -1.91
N ARG A 104 22.60 4.83 -1.57
CA ARG A 104 22.32 6.22 -1.19
C ARG A 104 21.71 6.24 0.21
N THR A 105 22.13 7.18 1.04
CA THR A 105 21.65 7.32 2.44
C THR A 105 21.30 8.77 2.76
N GLY A 106 20.54 8.96 3.85
CA GLY A 106 20.15 10.27 4.33
C GLY A 106 18.87 10.81 3.70
N ARG A 107 18.51 12.06 4.02
CA ARG A 107 17.20 12.64 3.66
C ARG A 107 16.99 12.77 2.15
N ALA A 108 18.06 12.94 1.38
CA ALA A 108 18.05 13.12 -0.07
C ALA A 108 18.28 11.81 -0.85
N CYS A 109 18.25 10.64 -0.19
CA CYS A 109 18.52 9.37 -0.86
C CYS A 109 17.48 9.01 -1.93
N LEU A 110 16.30 9.61 -1.85
CA LEU A 110 15.19 9.41 -2.76
C LEU A 110 15.19 10.41 -3.94
N ASP A 111 15.99 11.47 -3.88
CA ASP A 111 15.94 12.55 -4.86
C ASP A 111 16.63 12.14 -6.17
N GLY A 112 15.98 12.37 -7.32
CA GLY A 112 16.58 12.13 -8.64
C GLY A 112 17.04 10.68 -8.84
N LEU A 113 16.34 9.72 -8.25
CA LEU A 113 16.58 8.30 -8.53
C LEU A 113 16.26 8.02 -10.02
N PRO A 114 17.05 7.17 -10.70
CA PRO A 114 16.73 6.74 -12.05
C PRO A 114 15.42 5.95 -12.05
N TYR A 115 14.70 5.95 -13.18
CA TYR A 115 13.57 5.04 -13.34
C TYR A 115 14.05 3.59 -13.21
N GLY A 116 13.28 2.77 -12.51
CA GLY A 116 13.66 1.39 -12.25
C GLY A 116 13.13 0.83 -10.93
N VAL A 117 13.66 -0.32 -10.55
CA VAL A 117 13.33 -1.04 -9.32
C VAL A 117 14.51 -1.00 -8.36
N HIS A 118 14.29 -0.43 -7.20
CA HIS A 118 15.28 -0.23 -6.15
C HIS A 118 14.83 -0.92 -4.86
N ARG A 119 15.70 -0.92 -3.85
CA ARG A 119 15.39 -1.40 -2.51
C ARG A 119 15.49 -0.25 -1.52
N LEU A 120 14.42 -0.01 -0.78
CA LEU A 120 14.36 0.97 0.30
C LEU A 120 14.43 0.25 1.65
N THR A 121 15.30 0.72 2.52
CA THR A 121 15.33 0.35 3.95
C THR A 121 15.05 1.60 4.79
N ALA A 122 14.16 1.47 5.76
CA ALA A 122 13.96 2.45 6.83
C ALA A 122 14.45 1.87 8.16
N THR A 123 15.18 2.66 8.93
CA THR A 123 15.68 2.29 10.26
C THR A 123 15.31 3.37 11.27
N THR A 124 14.46 3.05 12.23
CA THR A 124 14.04 3.98 13.28
C THR A 124 15.13 4.16 14.35
N PRO A 125 15.08 5.24 15.15
CA PRO A 125 16.07 5.46 16.21
C PRO A 125 16.14 4.35 17.27
N ASP A 126 15.04 3.63 17.49
CA ASP A 126 14.96 2.46 18.38
C ASP A 126 15.48 1.16 17.73
N GLY A 127 16.03 1.24 16.51
CA GLY A 127 16.66 0.13 15.81
C GLY A 127 15.74 -0.78 15.01
N ARG A 128 14.42 -0.52 14.98
CA ARG A 128 13.51 -1.28 14.11
C ARG A 128 13.80 -0.99 12.64
N THR A 129 13.71 -2.02 11.81
CA THR A 129 13.98 -1.95 10.37
C THR A 129 12.79 -2.41 9.55
N GLY A 130 12.48 -1.67 8.48
CA GLY A 130 11.53 -2.07 7.45
C GLY A 130 12.19 -2.01 6.07
N GLU A 131 11.80 -2.93 5.19
CA GLU A 131 12.28 -2.96 3.80
C GLU A 131 11.11 -2.96 2.82
N SER A 132 11.34 -2.33 1.67
CA SER A 132 10.38 -2.26 0.56
C SER A 132 11.08 -2.35 -0.78
N HIS A 133 10.37 -2.85 -1.78
CA HIS A 133 10.67 -2.50 -3.16
C HIS A 133 10.33 -1.02 -3.36
N LEU A 134 11.22 -0.28 -4.03
CA LEU A 134 11.02 1.11 -4.40
C LEU A 134 11.00 1.20 -5.92
N ILE A 135 9.85 1.51 -6.51
CA ILE A 135 9.70 1.66 -7.95
C ILE A 135 9.70 3.16 -8.26
N VAL A 136 10.58 3.59 -9.14
CA VAL A 136 10.56 4.96 -9.67
C VAL A 136 10.00 4.89 -11.09
N ALA A 137 8.78 5.38 -11.25
CA ALA A 137 8.02 5.29 -12.48
C ALA A 137 7.91 6.66 -13.18
N PRO A 138 7.90 6.68 -14.53
CA PRO A 138 7.60 7.91 -15.25
C PRO A 138 6.14 8.33 -15.03
N ASP A 139 5.88 9.64 -15.08
CA ASP A 139 4.52 10.20 -14.88
C ASP A 139 3.54 9.79 -15.98
N ARG A 140 4.05 9.43 -17.16
CA ARG A 140 3.25 8.98 -18.29
C ARG A 140 3.91 7.81 -18.98
N ALA A 141 3.08 6.89 -19.46
CA ALA A 141 3.51 5.88 -20.41
C ALA A 141 4.09 6.57 -21.66
N PRO A 142 5.15 6.03 -22.27
CA PRO A 142 5.68 6.56 -23.52
C PRO A 142 4.60 6.50 -24.59
N GLY A 143 4.29 7.66 -25.17
CA GLY A 143 3.40 7.77 -26.32
C GLY A 143 4.14 7.50 -27.61
N VAL A 144 3.40 7.05 -28.63
CA VAL A 144 3.84 7.15 -30.02
C VAL A 144 3.31 8.46 -30.60
N ASP A 145 4.19 9.22 -31.25
CA ASP A 145 3.83 10.52 -31.81
C ASP A 145 2.97 10.39 -33.07
N GLY A 146 1.81 11.04 -33.05
CA GLY A 146 0.93 11.14 -34.19
C GLY A 146 -0.19 10.10 -34.21
N ARG A 147 -0.88 9.99 -35.34
CA ARG A 147 -2.00 9.07 -35.52
C ARG A 147 -1.48 7.77 -36.12
N HIS A 148 -1.66 6.67 -35.39
CA HIS A 148 -1.34 5.32 -35.86
C HIS A 148 -2.63 4.52 -36.01
N LYS A 149 -2.70 3.67 -37.04
CA LYS A 149 -3.77 2.68 -37.23
C LYS A 149 -3.12 1.31 -37.25
N GLY A 150 -3.65 0.39 -36.45
CA GLY A 150 -3.28 -1.03 -36.43
C GLY A 150 -4.27 -1.89 -37.21
#